data_AF-A0AAW8DS83-F1
#
_entry.id   AF-A0AAW8DS83-F1
#
_cell.length_a   1.000
_cell.length_b   1.000
_cell.length_c   1.000
_cell.angle_alpha   90.00
_cell.angle_beta   90.00
_cell.angle_gamma   90.00
#
_symmetry.space_group_name_H-M   'P 1'
#
loop_
_entity.id
_entity.type
_entity.pdbx_description
1 polymer ?
#
loop_
_entity_poly.entity_id
_entity_poly.type
_entity_poly.pdbx_seq_one_letter_code
_entity_poly.pdbx_strand_id
1 'polypeptide(L)'
;MPHSDFKPLSLLSAGPAAATAAAGTEPWTPLPYPDVPRYDARSLLAHWPRLHAGHALPPPAPDAPLAEGWALYHSGEFERAAALGLRHGPDGLALANQATAIYANYLEPREAVRLAMFRQVIERAGAQVAAEPDNCQALYWQAYALGRYSQGISVARALAQGLGTKLKGALEHVIELQPEHGDAHLALAAFHAEVIDKVGALVGRMTYGVRAETSIELFERGLALHPQSAAGMMEYARALLMLHGESRLGEANGLYEKAAALTPADARERLDVELARAGLTD
;
A
#
# COMPACT_ATOMS: atom_id res chain seq x y z
N MET A 1 10.98 -18.45 18.76
CA MET A 1 11.54 -18.85 17.45
C MET A 1 11.19 -17.73 16.48
N PRO A 2 12.08 -17.28 15.59
CA PRO A 2 11.68 -16.27 14.61
C PRO A 2 10.61 -16.92 13.73
N HIS A 3 9.43 -16.33 13.66
CA HIS A 3 8.41 -16.70 12.67
C HIS A 3 8.99 -16.31 11.30
N SER A 4 9.71 -17.25 10.69
CA SER A 4 10.24 -17.09 9.34
C SER A 4 9.09 -17.21 8.34
N ASP A 5 9.03 -16.21 7.46
CA ASP A 5 8.26 -16.16 6.22
C ASP A 5 6.81 -15.65 6.30
N PHE A 6 6.60 -14.47 6.90
CA PHE A 6 5.60 -13.56 6.33
C PHE A 6 6.12 -13.06 4.96
N LYS A 7 6.00 -13.92 3.94
CA LYS A 7 6.17 -13.49 2.55
C LYS A 7 5.11 -12.42 2.26
N PRO A 8 5.43 -11.38 1.47
CA PRO A 8 4.39 -10.48 0.99
C PRO A 8 3.33 -11.35 0.31
N LEU A 9 2.12 -11.33 0.87
CA LEU A 9 0.98 -12.05 0.33
C LEU A 9 0.76 -11.50 -1.08
N SER A 10 1.15 -12.27 -2.09
CA SER A 10 0.87 -11.98 -3.49
C SER A 10 -0.25 -12.92 -3.91
N LEU A 11 -1.29 -12.36 -4.54
CA LEU A 11 -2.40 -13.14 -5.09
C LEU A 11 -1.97 -14.07 -6.23
N LEU A 12 -0.76 -13.88 -6.75
CA LEU A 12 -0.17 -14.69 -7.80
C LEU A 12 1.05 -15.40 -7.25
N SER A 13 0.91 -16.71 -6.98
CA SER A 13 2.04 -17.57 -6.66
C SER A 13 3.01 -17.59 -7.85
N ALA A 14 4.28 -17.28 -7.63
CA ALA A 14 5.31 -17.39 -8.65
C ALA A 14 5.49 -18.86 -9.06
N GLY A 15 5.00 -19.25 -10.24
CA GLY A 15 5.43 -20.47 -10.91
C GLY A 15 6.90 -20.37 -11.32
N PRO A 16 7.63 -21.50 -11.47
CA PRO A 16 9.05 -21.48 -11.82
C PRO A 16 9.21 -21.14 -13.31
N ALA A 17 9.21 -19.85 -13.65
CA ALA A 17 9.59 -19.39 -14.98
C ALA A 17 11.06 -18.96 -14.95
N ALA A 18 11.85 -19.62 -15.80
CA ALA A 18 13.29 -19.46 -15.93
C ALA A 18 13.72 -18.00 -16.12
N ALA A 19 14.83 -17.65 -15.47
CA ALA A 19 15.49 -16.37 -15.65
C ALA A 19 15.99 -16.21 -17.10
N THR A 20 15.26 -15.44 -17.88
CA THR A 20 15.80 -14.75 -19.07
C THR A 20 15.52 -13.26 -18.91
N ALA A 21 16.58 -12.53 -18.54
CA ALA A 21 16.59 -11.08 -18.55
C ALA A 21 16.55 -10.58 -20.00
N ALA A 22 15.34 -10.31 -20.48
CA ALA A 22 15.09 -9.35 -21.54
C ALA A 22 14.11 -8.32 -20.98
N ALA A 23 14.53 -7.05 -20.92
CA ALA A 23 13.65 -5.93 -20.62
C ALA A 23 12.69 -5.72 -21.80
N GLY A 24 11.67 -6.57 -21.88
CA GLY A 24 10.53 -6.44 -22.76
C GLY A 24 9.37 -5.80 -22.02
N THR A 25 8.67 -4.90 -22.71
CA THR A 25 7.38 -4.29 -22.33
C THR A 25 6.26 -5.34 -22.36
N GLU A 26 6.33 -6.34 -21.48
CA GLU A 26 5.19 -7.23 -21.28
C GLU A 26 4.03 -6.41 -20.68
N PRO A 27 2.80 -6.58 -21.22
CA PRO A 27 1.63 -5.88 -20.71
C PRO A 27 1.38 -6.23 -19.24
N TRP A 28 0.76 -5.32 -18.51
CA TRP A 28 0.46 -5.58 -17.09
C TRP A 28 -0.56 -6.71 -16.98
N THR A 29 -0.40 -7.55 -15.96
CA THR A 29 -1.37 -8.63 -15.68
C THR A 29 -2.74 -7.99 -15.38
N PRO A 30 -3.79 -8.34 -16.12
CA PRO A 30 -5.11 -7.77 -15.88
C PRO A 30 -5.68 -8.23 -14.55
N LEU A 31 -6.60 -7.44 -13.99
CA LEU A 31 -7.33 -7.83 -12.80
C LEU A 31 -8.12 -9.13 -13.06
N PRO A 32 -7.94 -10.20 -12.24
CA PRO A 32 -8.57 -11.50 -12.49
C PRO A 32 -10.06 -11.56 -12.05
N TYR A 33 -10.62 -10.47 -11.53
CA TYR A 33 -11.96 -10.40 -10.98
C TYR A 33 -12.89 -9.59 -11.92
N PRO A 34 -13.70 -10.26 -12.76
CA PRO A 34 -14.54 -9.56 -13.74
C PRO A 34 -15.75 -8.87 -13.10
N ASP A 35 -16.11 -9.23 -11.87
CA ASP A 35 -17.25 -8.74 -11.10
C ASP A 35 -16.99 -7.44 -10.33
N VAL A 36 -15.80 -6.83 -10.47
CA VAL A 36 -15.50 -5.57 -9.81
C VAL A 36 -16.39 -4.43 -10.30
N PRO A 37 -16.76 -3.48 -9.41
CA PRO A 37 -17.45 -2.27 -9.80
C PRO A 37 -16.72 -1.55 -10.93
N ARG A 38 -17.49 -1.03 -11.89
CA ARG A 38 -16.98 -0.23 -13.01
C ARG A 38 -17.46 1.20 -12.87
N TYR A 39 -16.53 2.11 -13.10
CA TYR A 39 -16.76 3.55 -13.02
C TYR A 39 -16.52 4.20 -14.37
N ASP A 40 -17.29 5.26 -14.61
CA ASP A 40 -16.97 6.31 -15.57
C ASP A 40 -16.65 7.61 -14.81
N ALA A 41 -16.22 8.64 -15.54
CA ALA A 41 -15.84 9.93 -14.96
C ALA A 41 -16.95 10.57 -14.10
N ARG A 42 -18.24 10.31 -14.38
CA ARG A 42 -19.37 10.92 -13.66
C ARG A 42 -19.77 10.10 -12.44
N SER A 43 -19.97 8.80 -12.60
CA SER A 43 -20.37 7.87 -11.54
C SER A 43 -19.30 7.76 -10.45
N LEU A 44 -18.03 7.90 -10.80
CA LEU A 44 -16.92 7.95 -9.85
C LEU A 44 -17.11 9.04 -8.79
N LEU A 45 -17.49 10.26 -9.21
CA LEU A 45 -17.54 11.42 -8.31
C LEU A 45 -18.56 11.26 -7.19
N ALA A 46 -19.66 10.54 -7.45
CA ALA A 46 -20.66 10.22 -6.42
C ALA A 46 -20.10 9.29 -5.32
N HIS A 47 -19.08 8.49 -5.64
CA HIS A 47 -18.44 7.54 -4.74
C HIS A 47 -17.10 8.04 -4.18
N TRP A 48 -16.63 9.22 -4.62
CA TRP A 48 -15.30 9.74 -4.31
C TRP A 48 -14.96 9.77 -2.81
N PRO A 49 -15.84 10.23 -1.89
CA PRO A 49 -15.53 10.20 -0.47
C PRO A 49 -15.30 8.79 0.07
N ARG A 50 -16.02 7.79 -0.46
CA ARG A 50 -15.88 6.39 -0.05
C ARG A 50 -14.59 5.78 -0.61
N LEU A 51 -14.26 6.07 -1.87
CA LEU A 51 -13.10 5.53 -2.58
C LEU A 51 -11.77 6.10 -2.06
N HIS A 52 -11.82 7.29 -1.44
CA HIS A 52 -10.65 7.96 -0.86
C HIS A 52 -10.74 8.14 0.67
N ALA A 53 -11.56 7.35 1.36
CA ALA A 53 -11.79 7.49 2.81
C ALA A 53 -10.49 7.38 3.64
N GLY A 54 -9.55 6.53 3.23
CA GLY A 54 -8.27 6.35 3.91
C GLY A 54 -7.21 7.44 3.62
N HIS A 55 -7.39 8.21 2.55
CA HIS A 55 -6.42 9.18 2.03
C HIS A 55 -7.11 10.31 1.28
N ALA A 56 -7.82 11.17 2.01
CA ALA A 56 -8.70 12.18 1.41
C ALA A 56 -7.97 12.99 0.32
N LEU A 57 -8.56 12.98 -0.88
CA LEU A 57 -8.05 13.70 -2.06
C LEU A 57 -9.17 14.63 -2.57
N PRO A 58 -8.87 15.84 -3.06
CA PRO A 58 -9.86 16.63 -3.77
C PRO A 58 -10.34 15.91 -5.05
N PRO A 59 -11.65 15.84 -5.31
CA PRO A 59 -12.15 15.22 -6.55
C PRO A 59 -11.71 16.02 -7.78
N PRO A 60 -11.39 15.35 -8.91
CA PRO A 60 -11.19 16.03 -10.17
C PRO A 60 -12.50 16.67 -10.64
N ALA A 61 -12.41 17.70 -11.49
CA ALA A 61 -13.61 18.24 -12.14
C ALA A 61 -14.26 17.15 -13.04
N PRO A 62 -15.60 17.10 -13.16
CA PRO A 62 -16.30 16.04 -13.89
C PRO A 62 -15.86 15.83 -15.34
N ASP A 63 -15.54 16.93 -16.04
CA ASP A 63 -15.14 16.90 -17.45
C ASP A 63 -13.62 16.93 -17.64
N ALA A 64 -12.85 16.86 -16.53
CA ALA A 64 -11.40 16.81 -16.60
C ALA A 64 -10.93 15.39 -16.98
N PRO A 65 -9.93 15.24 -17.87
CA PRO A 65 -9.39 13.94 -18.24
C PRO A 65 -8.92 13.05 -17.07
N LEU A 66 -8.52 13.66 -15.93
CA LEU A 66 -8.14 12.91 -14.74
C LEU A 66 -9.32 12.16 -14.09
N ALA A 67 -10.56 12.61 -14.27
CA ALA A 67 -11.74 11.86 -13.79
C ALA A 67 -11.85 10.49 -14.51
N GLU A 68 -11.55 10.43 -15.80
CA GLU A 68 -11.46 9.17 -16.54
C GLU A 68 -10.30 8.29 -16.03
N GLY A 69 -9.15 8.91 -15.74
CA GLY A 69 -7.99 8.22 -15.16
C GLY A 69 -8.30 7.53 -13.83
N TRP A 70 -8.94 8.24 -12.91
CA TRP A 70 -9.36 7.68 -11.64
C TRP A 70 -10.44 6.62 -11.82
N ALA A 71 -11.38 6.80 -12.76
CA ALA A 71 -12.39 5.79 -13.08
C ALA A 71 -11.74 4.49 -13.58
N LEU A 72 -10.69 4.58 -14.42
CA LEU A 72 -9.88 3.44 -14.84
C LEU A 72 -9.21 2.76 -13.63
N TYR A 73 -8.59 3.53 -12.74
CA TYR A 73 -7.94 3.00 -11.55
C TYR A 73 -8.91 2.22 -10.66
N HIS A 74 -10.05 2.82 -10.30
CA HIS A 74 -11.04 2.17 -9.43
C HIS A 74 -11.73 0.97 -10.12
N SER A 75 -11.73 0.95 -11.46
CA SER A 75 -12.19 -0.20 -12.25
C SER A 75 -11.12 -1.28 -12.45
N GLY A 76 -9.90 -1.12 -11.93
CA GLY A 76 -8.80 -2.09 -12.03
C GLY A 76 -7.99 -2.04 -13.32
N GLU A 77 -8.19 -1.03 -14.15
CA GLU A 77 -7.43 -0.78 -15.38
C GLU A 77 -6.12 -0.04 -15.06
N PHE A 78 -5.30 -0.61 -14.17
CA PHE A 78 -4.17 0.08 -13.54
C PHE A 78 -3.12 0.57 -14.54
N GLU A 79 -2.81 -0.20 -15.58
CA GLU A 79 -1.84 0.21 -16.61
C GLU A 79 -2.32 1.45 -17.37
N ARG A 80 -3.59 1.45 -17.78
CA ARG A 80 -4.20 2.57 -18.50
C ARG A 80 -4.30 3.80 -17.59
N ALA A 81 -4.65 3.62 -16.33
CA ALA A 81 -4.70 4.68 -15.33
C ALA A 81 -3.31 5.30 -15.10
N ALA A 82 -2.27 4.47 -14.94
CA ALA A 82 -0.90 4.92 -14.79
C ALA A 82 -0.42 5.71 -16.02
N ALA A 83 -0.65 5.16 -17.22
CA ALA A 83 -0.30 5.82 -18.47
C ALA A 83 -1.04 7.16 -18.65
N LEU A 84 -2.33 7.23 -18.28
CA LEU A 84 -3.10 8.47 -18.33
C LEU A 84 -2.53 9.50 -17.36
N GLY A 85 -2.30 9.13 -16.09
CA GLY A 85 -1.72 10.02 -15.10
C GLY A 85 -0.38 10.60 -15.56
N LEU A 86 0.50 9.78 -16.14
CA LEU A 86 1.79 10.25 -16.68
C LEU A 86 1.64 11.25 -17.83
N ARG A 87 0.66 11.08 -18.72
CA ARG A 87 0.39 12.01 -19.82
C ARG A 87 -0.11 13.37 -19.33
N HIS A 88 -0.72 13.43 -18.15
CA HIS A 88 -1.20 14.66 -17.54
C HIS A 88 -0.12 15.46 -16.82
N GLY A 89 1.13 14.99 -16.80
CA GLY A 89 2.23 15.70 -16.16
C GLY A 89 2.02 15.80 -14.63
N PRO A 90 2.46 16.89 -13.98
CA PRO A 90 2.39 17.06 -12.53
C PRO A 90 1.04 16.73 -11.90
N ASP A 91 -0.05 17.21 -12.50
CA ASP A 91 -1.41 17.02 -11.97
C ASP A 91 -1.86 15.55 -11.95
N GLY A 92 -1.28 14.70 -12.80
CA GLY A 92 -1.62 13.28 -12.90
C GLY A 92 -0.69 12.35 -12.10
N LEU A 93 0.32 12.89 -11.41
CA LEU A 93 1.34 12.06 -10.75
C LEU A 93 0.80 11.28 -9.56
N ALA A 94 -0.20 11.78 -8.83
CA ALA A 94 -0.85 11.04 -7.75
C ALA A 94 -1.49 9.74 -8.29
N LEU A 95 -2.28 9.86 -9.36
CA LEU A 95 -2.89 8.70 -10.05
C LEU A 95 -1.82 7.74 -10.58
N ALA A 96 -0.77 8.25 -11.22
CA ALA A 96 0.29 7.43 -11.79
C ALA A 96 1.04 6.62 -10.72
N ASN A 97 1.40 7.27 -9.62
CA ASN A 97 2.11 6.63 -8.50
C ASN A 97 1.24 5.57 -7.83
N GLN A 98 -0.02 5.90 -7.53
CA GLN A 98 -0.98 4.99 -6.92
C GLN A 98 -1.24 3.76 -7.78
N ALA A 99 -1.57 3.95 -9.07
CA ALA A 99 -1.85 2.85 -9.99
C ALA A 99 -0.64 1.91 -10.14
N THR A 100 0.57 2.48 -10.27
CA THR A 100 1.81 1.70 -10.38
C THR A 100 2.11 0.92 -9.11
N ALA A 101 2.01 1.56 -7.94
CA ALA A 101 2.32 0.94 -6.65
C ALA A 101 1.33 -0.17 -6.28
N ILE A 102 0.04 0.02 -6.56
CA ILE A 102 -0.99 -0.98 -6.30
C ILE A 102 -0.86 -2.16 -7.26
N TYR A 103 -0.70 -1.93 -8.57
CA TYR A 103 -0.42 -3.01 -9.51
C TYR A 103 0.82 -3.82 -9.09
N ALA A 104 1.93 -3.13 -8.80
CA ALA A 104 3.17 -3.78 -8.38
C ALA A 104 2.97 -4.64 -7.12
N ASN A 105 2.18 -4.17 -6.15
CA ASN A 105 1.95 -4.89 -4.90
C ASN A 105 1.12 -6.17 -5.09
N TYR A 106 0.04 -6.12 -5.87
CA TYR A 106 -0.94 -7.21 -5.91
C TYR A 106 -0.87 -8.10 -7.16
N LEU A 107 -0.45 -7.55 -8.30
CA LEU A 107 -0.69 -8.16 -9.61
C LEU A 107 0.57 -8.38 -10.45
N GLU A 108 1.72 -7.78 -10.13
CA GLU A 108 2.96 -8.07 -10.85
C GLU A 108 3.61 -9.37 -10.32
N PRO A 109 3.59 -10.48 -11.10
CA PRO A 109 4.11 -11.76 -10.63
C PRO A 109 5.64 -11.79 -10.54
N ARG A 110 6.35 -10.95 -11.32
CA ARG A 110 7.82 -11.00 -11.41
C ARG A 110 8.44 -10.06 -10.39
N GLU A 111 9.16 -10.63 -9.43
CA GLU A 111 9.79 -9.89 -8.34
C GLU A 111 10.71 -8.75 -8.81
N ALA A 112 11.56 -9.01 -9.80
CA ALA A 112 12.48 -7.98 -10.32
C ALA A 112 11.73 -6.78 -10.93
N VAL A 113 10.61 -7.03 -11.61
CA VAL A 113 9.76 -5.99 -12.21
C VAL A 113 9.02 -5.22 -11.12
N ARG A 114 8.44 -5.92 -10.15
CA ARG A 114 7.79 -5.31 -8.98
C ARG A 114 8.73 -4.36 -8.23
N LEU A 115 9.95 -4.79 -7.95
CA LEU A 115 10.96 -3.93 -7.31
C LEU A 115 11.34 -2.72 -8.16
N ALA A 116 11.45 -2.89 -9.49
CA ALA A 116 11.72 -1.78 -10.40
C ALA A 116 10.56 -0.77 -10.41
N MET A 117 9.31 -1.23 -10.41
CA MET A 117 8.12 -0.37 -10.34
C MET A 117 8.06 0.42 -9.03
N PHE A 118 8.33 -0.20 -7.88
CA PHE A 118 8.41 0.55 -6.63
C PHE A 118 9.51 1.62 -6.66
N ARG A 119 10.68 1.33 -7.24
CA ARG A 119 11.73 2.36 -7.43
C ARG A 119 11.26 3.51 -8.31
N GLN A 120 10.54 3.25 -9.39
CA GLN A 120 9.97 4.31 -10.23
C GLN A 120 9.03 5.22 -9.44
N VAL A 121 8.20 4.65 -8.55
CA VAL A 121 7.33 5.45 -7.66
C VAL A 121 8.16 6.23 -6.64
N ILE A 122 9.16 5.62 -6.01
CA ILE A 122 10.07 6.29 -5.06
C ILE A 122 10.75 7.50 -5.69
N GLU A 123 11.27 7.35 -6.91
CA GLU A 123 11.96 8.41 -7.65
C GLU A 123 10.99 9.52 -8.06
N ARG A 124 9.85 9.17 -8.66
CA ARG A 124 8.85 10.14 -9.13
C ARG A 124 8.18 10.91 -8.00
N ALA A 125 7.81 10.21 -6.92
CA ALA A 125 7.23 10.83 -5.74
C ALA A 125 8.29 11.64 -4.97
N GLY A 126 9.53 11.15 -4.88
CA GLY A 126 10.63 11.91 -4.27
C GLY A 126 10.97 13.20 -5.02
N ALA A 127 10.91 13.20 -6.35
CA ALA A 127 11.06 14.41 -7.14
C ALA A 127 9.93 15.44 -6.87
N GLN A 128 8.69 14.97 -6.69
CA GLN A 128 7.58 15.82 -6.27
C GLN A 128 7.79 16.39 -4.86
N VAL A 129 8.15 15.57 -3.87
CA VAL A 129 8.45 16.03 -2.51
C VAL A 129 9.60 17.04 -2.50
N ALA A 130 10.61 16.87 -3.36
CA ALA A 130 11.70 17.86 -3.46
C ALA A 130 11.24 19.22 -3.99
N ALA A 131 10.24 19.25 -4.89
CA ALA A 131 9.66 20.48 -5.43
C ALA A 131 8.57 21.07 -4.51
N GLU A 132 7.81 20.21 -3.85
CA GLU A 132 6.64 20.51 -3.02
C GLU A 132 6.72 19.68 -1.73
N PRO A 133 7.49 20.14 -0.72
CA PRO A 133 7.77 19.36 0.49
C PRO A 133 6.53 18.92 1.29
N ASP A 134 5.44 19.68 1.18
CA ASP A 134 4.19 19.46 1.91
C ASP A 134 3.12 18.75 1.05
N ASN A 135 3.50 18.22 -0.12
CA ASN A 135 2.60 17.46 -0.97
C ASN A 135 2.33 16.08 -0.33
N CYS A 136 1.23 15.99 0.43
CA CYS A 136 0.84 14.80 1.19
C CYS A 136 0.72 13.54 0.33
N GLN A 137 0.23 13.65 -0.91
CA GLN A 137 0.11 12.51 -1.82
C GLN A 137 1.47 12.00 -2.25
N ALA A 138 2.39 12.91 -2.60
CA ALA A 138 3.75 12.53 -2.95
C ALA A 138 4.48 11.88 -1.76
N LEU A 139 4.37 12.47 -0.56
CA LEU A 139 4.94 11.90 0.67
C LEU A 139 4.38 10.49 0.95
N TYR A 140 3.06 10.32 0.93
CA TYR A 140 2.42 9.04 1.21
C TYR A 140 2.82 7.96 0.19
N TRP A 141 2.74 8.24 -1.10
CA TRP A 141 3.10 7.25 -2.13
C TRP A 141 4.59 6.94 -2.18
N GLN A 142 5.46 7.90 -1.83
CA GLN A 142 6.87 7.64 -1.62
C GLN A 142 7.07 6.66 -0.46
N ALA A 143 6.43 6.91 0.68
CA ALA A 143 6.53 6.06 1.87
C ALA A 143 5.99 4.65 1.61
N TYR A 144 4.82 4.53 0.96
CA TYR A 144 4.24 3.26 0.55
C TYR A 144 5.21 2.44 -0.30
N ALA A 145 5.76 3.07 -1.36
CA ALA A 145 6.68 2.40 -2.26
C ALA A 145 8.01 2.04 -1.58
N LEU A 146 8.54 2.90 -0.70
CA LEU A 146 9.71 2.58 0.13
C LEU A 146 9.47 1.35 1.01
N GLY A 147 8.27 1.24 1.60
CA GLY A 147 7.90 0.13 2.47
C GLY A 147 7.85 -1.18 1.71
N ARG A 148 7.08 -1.22 0.62
CA ARG A 148 6.96 -2.41 -0.22
C ARG A 148 8.28 -2.80 -0.89
N TYR A 149 9.08 -1.83 -1.32
CA TYR A 149 10.43 -2.09 -1.83
C TYR A 149 11.35 -2.70 -0.75
N SER A 150 11.26 -2.20 0.49
CA SER A 150 12.06 -2.70 1.62
C SER A 150 11.72 -4.14 2.00
N GLN A 151 10.45 -4.54 1.84
CA GLN A 151 10.00 -5.93 2.07
C GLN A 151 10.60 -6.93 1.05
N GLY A 152 11.00 -6.47 -0.14
CA GLY A 152 11.61 -7.31 -1.18
C GLY A 152 13.15 -7.24 -1.24
N ILE A 153 13.81 -6.69 -0.23
CA ILE A 153 15.27 -6.68 -0.11
C ILE A 153 15.72 -7.12 1.29
N SER A 154 17.02 -7.42 1.46
CA SER A 154 17.54 -7.77 2.77
C SER A 154 17.49 -6.60 3.77
N VAL A 155 17.28 -6.91 5.04
CA VAL A 155 17.29 -5.93 6.14
C VAL A 155 18.59 -5.11 6.14
N ALA A 156 19.74 -5.75 5.96
CA ALA A 156 21.03 -5.07 5.88
C ALA A 156 21.08 -4.03 4.74
N ARG A 157 20.50 -4.33 3.56
CA ARG A 157 20.43 -3.39 2.44
C ARG A 157 19.46 -2.23 2.73
N ALA A 158 18.30 -2.51 3.32
CA ALA A 158 17.34 -1.47 3.71
C ALA A 158 17.94 -0.49 4.74
N LEU A 159 18.67 -1.01 5.73
CA LEU A 159 19.41 -0.22 6.72
C LEU A 159 20.52 0.62 6.06
N ALA A 160 21.36 0.01 5.22
CA ALA A 160 22.46 0.70 4.54
C ALA A 160 21.97 1.84 3.62
N GLN A 161 20.77 1.72 3.05
CA GLN A 161 20.16 2.75 2.22
C GLN A 161 19.36 3.79 3.00
N GLY A 162 19.25 3.65 4.33
CA GLY A 162 18.51 4.55 5.20
C GLY A 162 17.00 4.57 4.93
N LEU A 163 16.43 3.49 4.37
CA LEU A 163 15.04 3.47 3.92
C LEU A 163 14.06 3.65 5.08
N GLY A 164 14.36 3.04 6.23
CA GLY A 164 13.49 3.12 7.42
C GLY A 164 13.29 4.55 7.93
N THR A 165 14.36 5.35 7.99
CA THR A 165 14.27 6.75 8.42
C THR A 165 13.47 7.59 7.43
N LYS A 166 13.72 7.40 6.13
CA LYS A 166 13.00 8.14 5.06
C LYS A 166 11.51 7.82 5.06
N LEU A 167 11.17 6.54 5.16
CA LEU A 167 9.79 6.07 5.21
C LEU A 167 9.07 6.62 6.45
N LYS A 168 9.66 6.44 7.64
CA LYS A 168 9.06 6.91 8.89
C LYS A 168 8.82 8.41 8.85
N GLY A 169 9.84 9.20 8.48
CA GLY A 169 9.74 10.65 8.42
C GLY A 169 8.67 11.13 7.42
N ALA A 170 8.54 10.47 6.26
CA ALA A 170 7.49 10.81 5.31
C ALA A 170 6.08 10.53 5.87
N LEU A 171 5.86 9.40 6.56
CA LEU A 171 4.57 9.10 7.16
C LEU A 171 4.22 10.02 8.33
N GLU A 172 5.19 10.34 9.19
CA GLU A 172 5.00 11.32 10.27
C GLU A 172 4.62 12.68 9.69
N HIS A 173 5.31 13.12 8.64
CA HIS A 173 4.98 14.39 7.97
C HIS A 173 3.58 14.39 7.35
N VAL A 174 3.15 13.26 6.74
CA VAL A 174 1.76 13.14 6.24
C VAL A 174 0.75 13.27 7.37
N ILE A 175 0.99 12.65 8.54
CA ILE A 175 0.08 12.72 9.68
C ILE A 175 0.07 14.12 10.31
N GLU A 176 1.21 14.82 10.32
CA GLU A 176 1.29 16.22 10.77
C GLU A 176 0.46 17.15 9.87
N LEU A 177 0.55 16.98 8.56
CA LEU A 177 -0.20 17.78 7.58
C LEU A 177 -1.69 17.39 7.52
N GLN A 178 -2.00 16.10 7.65
CA GLN A 178 -3.34 15.53 7.58
C GLN A 178 -3.58 14.50 8.71
N PRO A 179 -3.96 14.96 9.92
CA PRO A 179 -4.17 14.10 11.10
C PRO A 179 -5.33 13.08 10.96
N GLU A 180 -6.13 13.20 9.91
CA GLU A 180 -7.23 12.27 9.59
C GLU A 180 -6.87 11.31 8.43
N HIS A 181 -5.62 11.27 7.98
CA HIS A 181 -5.16 10.36 6.94
C HIS A 181 -5.05 8.93 7.49
N GLY A 182 -6.13 8.15 7.41
CA GLY A 182 -6.22 6.79 7.95
C GLY A 182 -5.12 5.85 7.43
N ASP A 183 -4.86 5.86 6.13
CA ASP A 183 -3.88 4.97 5.49
C ASP A 183 -2.43 5.27 5.93
N ALA A 184 -2.11 6.52 6.29
CA ALA A 184 -0.79 6.90 6.80
C ALA A 184 -0.61 6.41 8.25
N HIS A 185 -1.67 6.48 9.07
CA HIS A 185 -1.66 5.89 10.41
C HIS A 185 -1.43 4.38 10.34
N LEU A 186 -2.17 3.67 9.48
CA LEU A 186 -2.02 2.23 9.27
C LEU A 186 -0.61 1.86 8.80
N ALA A 187 -0.04 2.62 7.86
CA ALA A 187 1.32 2.38 7.37
C ALA A 187 2.39 2.61 8.45
N LEU A 188 2.24 3.66 9.27
CA LEU A 188 3.20 3.96 10.34
C LEU A 188 3.10 2.93 11.47
N ALA A 189 1.88 2.48 11.77
CA ALA A 189 1.61 1.37 12.65
C ALA A 189 2.35 0.10 12.21
N ALA A 190 2.19 -0.30 10.95
CA ALA A 190 2.87 -1.46 10.37
C ALA A 190 4.40 -1.31 10.42
N PHE A 191 4.93 -0.11 10.13
CA PHE A 191 6.36 0.18 10.24
C PHE A 191 6.89 -0.09 11.65
N HIS A 192 6.19 0.35 12.70
CA HIS A 192 6.59 0.08 14.08
C HIS A 192 6.69 -1.42 14.38
N ALA A 193 5.68 -2.20 13.97
CA ALA A 193 5.65 -3.63 14.20
C ALA A 193 6.76 -4.36 13.41
N GLU A 194 6.92 -4.06 12.13
CA GLU A 194 7.93 -4.69 11.28
C GLU A 194 9.36 -4.42 11.74
N VAL A 195 9.67 -3.19 12.17
CA VAL A 195 11.00 -2.88 12.70
C VAL A 195 11.27 -3.66 13.98
N ILE A 196 10.29 -3.73 14.89
CA ILE A 196 10.42 -4.50 16.13
C ILE A 196 10.65 -5.98 15.83
N ASP A 197 9.91 -6.56 14.89
CA ASP A 197 10.06 -7.95 14.47
C ASP A 197 11.44 -8.23 13.87
N LYS A 198 11.90 -7.37 12.94
CA LYS A 198 13.13 -7.59 12.17
C LYS A 198 14.42 -7.35 12.94
N VAL A 199 14.46 -6.34 13.81
CA VAL A 199 15.70 -5.94 14.52
C VAL A 199 15.58 -5.97 16.04
N GLY A 200 14.42 -6.31 16.58
CA GLY A 200 14.15 -6.36 18.01
C GLY A 200 13.76 -4.99 18.60
N ALA A 201 12.97 -5.02 19.67
CA ALA A 201 12.39 -3.84 20.30
C ALA A 201 13.43 -2.82 20.82
N LEU A 202 14.55 -3.29 21.39
CA LEU A 202 15.58 -2.41 21.94
C LEU A 202 16.31 -1.63 20.83
N VAL A 203 16.80 -2.35 19.82
CA VAL A 203 17.52 -1.73 18.69
C VAL A 203 16.58 -0.85 17.88
N GLY A 204 15.38 -1.34 17.56
CA GLY A 204 14.35 -0.56 16.88
C GLY A 204 14.04 0.75 17.61
N ARG A 205 13.89 0.72 18.93
CA ARG A 205 13.66 1.93 19.74
C ARG A 205 14.83 2.90 19.67
N MET A 206 16.07 2.41 19.80
CA MET A 206 17.26 3.27 19.78
C MET A 206 17.49 3.91 18.40
N THR A 207 17.18 3.20 17.31
CA THR A 207 17.44 3.67 15.95
C THR A 207 16.28 4.49 15.37
N TYR A 208 15.04 4.07 15.61
CA TYR A 208 13.85 4.62 14.95
C TYR A 208 12.80 5.14 15.93
N GLY A 209 12.95 4.95 17.24
CA GLY A 209 11.94 5.33 18.22
C GLY A 209 10.70 4.43 18.21
N VAL A 210 10.75 3.26 17.56
CA VAL A 210 9.57 2.39 17.43
C VAL A 210 9.16 1.77 18.78
N ARG A 211 7.86 1.57 18.92
CA ARG A 211 7.19 1.02 20.11
C ARG A 211 5.99 0.17 19.70
N ALA A 212 5.79 -0.94 20.41
CA ALA A 212 4.65 -1.83 20.21
C ALA A 212 3.34 -1.11 20.53
N GLU A 213 3.28 -0.39 21.67
CA GLU A 213 2.08 0.33 22.10
C GLU A 213 1.63 1.36 21.05
N THR A 214 2.58 2.15 20.53
CA THR A 214 2.32 3.12 19.46
C THR A 214 1.85 2.45 18.16
N SER A 215 2.34 1.25 17.84
CA SER A 215 1.85 0.50 16.68
C SER A 215 0.36 0.18 16.83
N ILE A 216 -0.06 -0.30 18.01
CA ILE A 216 -1.45 -0.63 18.29
C ILE A 216 -2.34 0.61 18.22
N GLU A 217 -1.95 1.71 18.90
CA GLU A 217 -2.71 2.97 18.91
C GLU A 217 -2.90 3.54 17.48
N LEU A 218 -1.87 3.46 16.65
CA LEU A 218 -1.93 3.91 15.26
C LEU A 218 -2.84 3.02 14.39
N PHE A 219 -2.85 1.70 14.61
CA PHE A 219 -3.79 0.80 13.92
C PHE A 219 -5.23 1.10 14.31
N GLU A 220 -5.50 1.25 15.62
CA GLU A 220 -6.83 1.61 16.12
C GLU A 220 -7.30 2.95 15.56
N ARG A 221 -6.43 3.96 15.55
CA ARG A 221 -6.74 5.27 14.95
C ARG A 221 -7.00 5.17 13.45
N GLY A 222 -6.16 4.45 12.71
CA GLY A 222 -6.32 4.26 11.28
C GLY A 222 -7.62 3.56 10.92
N LEU A 223 -7.99 2.51 11.65
CA LEU A 223 -9.26 1.79 11.47
C LEU A 223 -10.48 2.59 11.96
N ALA A 224 -10.33 3.47 12.96
CA ALA A 224 -11.39 4.40 13.33
C ALA A 224 -11.68 5.42 12.22
N LEU A 225 -10.64 5.87 11.51
CA LEU A 225 -10.75 6.80 10.38
C LEU A 225 -11.26 6.11 9.11
N HIS A 226 -10.84 4.87 8.85
CA HIS A 226 -11.27 4.07 7.71
C HIS A 226 -11.71 2.66 8.15
N PRO A 227 -12.93 2.51 8.70
CA PRO A 227 -13.42 1.22 9.24
C PRO A 227 -13.61 0.12 8.19
N GLN A 228 -13.62 0.46 6.91
CA GLN A 228 -13.78 -0.47 5.79
C GLN A 228 -12.44 -0.84 5.12
N SER A 229 -11.31 -0.53 5.76
CA SER A 229 -9.98 -0.88 5.26
C SER A 229 -9.65 -2.36 5.48
N ALA A 230 -9.96 -3.21 4.49
CA ALA A 230 -9.53 -4.61 4.49
C ALA A 230 -8.00 -4.74 4.66
N ALA A 231 -7.23 -3.94 3.91
CA ALA A 231 -5.78 -3.86 4.05
C ALA A 231 -5.34 -3.51 5.49
N GLY A 232 -5.98 -2.50 6.09
CA GLY A 232 -5.68 -2.08 7.47
C GLY A 232 -5.93 -3.18 8.50
N MET A 233 -7.04 -3.92 8.37
CA MET A 233 -7.36 -5.05 9.25
C MET A 233 -6.32 -6.16 9.13
N MET A 234 -5.91 -6.49 7.89
CA MET A 234 -4.91 -7.52 7.65
C MET A 234 -3.52 -7.12 8.15
N GLU A 235 -3.09 -5.87 7.92
CA GLU A 235 -1.81 -5.38 8.45
C GLU A 235 -1.83 -5.35 9.99
N TYR A 236 -2.97 -5.00 10.60
CA TYR A 236 -3.10 -5.04 12.06
C TYR A 236 -3.02 -6.48 12.60
N ALA A 237 -3.69 -7.42 11.95
CA ALA A 237 -3.59 -8.84 12.28
C ALA A 237 -2.14 -9.34 12.23
N ARG A 238 -1.41 -9.00 11.15
CA ARG A 238 0.02 -9.33 11.03
C ARG A 238 0.85 -8.70 12.14
N ALA A 239 0.59 -7.44 12.46
CA ALA A 239 1.30 -6.74 13.52
C ALA A 239 1.06 -7.35 14.91
N LEU A 240 -0.15 -7.80 15.21
CA LEU A 240 -0.43 -8.51 16.46
C LEU A 240 0.42 -9.78 16.58
N LEU A 241 0.57 -10.54 15.49
CA LEU A 241 1.41 -11.74 15.47
C LEU A 241 2.90 -11.40 15.58
N MET A 242 3.37 -10.36 14.88
CA MET A 242 4.76 -9.88 15.00
C MET A 242 5.11 -9.42 16.43
N LEU A 243 4.19 -8.71 17.09
CA LEU A 243 4.45 -8.10 18.40
C LEU A 243 4.19 -9.04 19.59
N HIS A 244 3.24 -9.97 19.44
CA HIS A 244 2.71 -10.77 20.55
C HIS A 244 2.65 -12.28 20.28
N GLY A 245 3.01 -12.71 19.06
CA GLY A 245 2.97 -14.12 18.66
C GLY A 245 1.59 -14.74 18.78
N GLU A 246 1.56 -16.04 19.05
CA GLU A 246 0.34 -16.85 19.11
C GLU A 246 -0.66 -16.40 20.18
N SER A 247 -0.21 -15.64 21.19
CA SER A 247 -1.11 -15.11 22.24
C SER A 247 -2.21 -14.20 21.69
N ARG A 248 -2.02 -13.63 20.50
CA ARG A 248 -2.99 -12.79 19.78
C ARG A 248 -3.54 -13.44 18.52
N LEU A 249 -3.34 -14.75 18.32
CA LEU A 249 -3.78 -15.45 17.11
C LEU A 249 -5.29 -15.36 16.89
N GLY A 250 -6.10 -15.54 17.94
CA GLY A 250 -7.56 -15.43 17.81
C GLY A 250 -8.02 -14.03 17.38
N GLU A 251 -7.35 -12.99 17.85
CA GLU A 251 -7.64 -11.60 17.48
C GLU A 251 -7.21 -11.30 16.04
N ALA A 252 -6.02 -11.79 15.65
CA ALA A 252 -5.54 -11.70 14.27
C ALA A 252 -6.50 -12.41 13.29
N ASN A 253 -6.94 -13.64 13.60
CA ASN A 253 -7.90 -14.37 12.77
C ASN A 253 -9.22 -13.61 12.65
N GLY A 254 -9.75 -13.08 13.75
CA GLY A 254 -10.98 -12.28 13.73
C GLY A 254 -10.88 -11.01 12.86
N LEU A 255 -9.70 -10.41 12.73
CA LEU A 255 -9.46 -9.29 11.82
C LEU A 255 -9.44 -9.75 10.34
N TYR A 256 -8.80 -10.88 10.03
CA TYR A 256 -8.83 -11.47 8.69
C TYR A 256 -10.25 -11.87 8.27
N GLU A 257 -11.03 -12.48 9.16
CA GLU A 257 -12.45 -12.83 8.91
C GLU A 257 -13.28 -11.60 8.58
N LYS A 258 -13.11 -10.52 9.35
CA LYS A 258 -13.78 -9.23 9.07
C LYS A 258 -13.38 -8.69 7.71
N ALA A 259 -12.08 -8.66 7.40
CA ALA A 259 -11.57 -8.18 6.11
C ALA A 259 -12.13 -9.01 4.93
N ALA A 260 -12.14 -10.34 5.05
CA ALA A 260 -12.64 -11.26 4.03
C ALA A 260 -14.16 -11.14 3.77
N ALA A 261 -14.91 -10.64 4.76
CA ALA A 261 -16.36 -10.44 4.71
C ALA A 261 -16.77 -9.06 4.16
N LEU A 262 -15.83 -8.13 3.96
CA LEU A 262 -16.16 -6.80 3.43
C LEU A 262 -16.65 -6.89 1.98
N THR A 263 -17.58 -6.00 1.64
CA THR A 263 -17.98 -5.76 0.25
C THR A 263 -17.04 -4.70 -0.33
N PRO A 264 -16.23 -5.03 -1.34
CA PRO A 264 -15.26 -4.09 -1.90
C PRO A 264 -15.96 -2.99 -2.69
N ALA A 265 -15.54 -1.74 -2.49
CA ALA A 265 -16.04 -0.60 -3.25
C ALA A 265 -15.39 -0.49 -4.64
N ASP A 266 -14.18 -1.03 -4.82
CA ASP A 266 -13.44 -0.92 -6.08
C ASP A 266 -12.51 -2.12 -6.33
N ALA A 267 -11.72 -2.04 -7.39
CA ALA A 267 -10.76 -3.08 -7.74
C ALA A 267 -9.64 -3.27 -6.71
N ARG A 268 -9.14 -2.21 -6.06
CA ARG A 268 -8.10 -2.33 -5.02
C ARG A 268 -8.65 -3.08 -3.82
N GLU A 269 -9.81 -2.66 -3.33
CA GLU A 269 -10.43 -3.31 -2.18
C GLU A 269 -10.83 -4.75 -2.50
N ARG A 270 -11.18 -5.05 -3.75
CA ARG A 270 -11.39 -6.45 -4.15
C ARG A 270 -10.13 -7.27 -3.97
N LEU A 271 -8.97 -6.74 -4.38
CA LEU A 271 -7.69 -7.41 -4.16
C LEU A 271 -7.40 -7.60 -2.67
N ASP A 272 -7.68 -6.60 -1.84
CA ASP A 272 -7.51 -6.70 -0.38
C ASP A 272 -8.41 -7.79 0.24
N VAL A 273 -9.69 -7.84 -0.12
CA VAL A 273 -10.64 -8.85 0.38
C VAL A 273 -10.22 -10.26 -0.02
N GLU A 274 -9.76 -10.44 -1.26
CA GLU A 274 -9.30 -11.76 -1.73
C GLU A 274 -7.99 -12.17 -1.07
N LEU A 275 -7.13 -11.20 -0.76
CA LEU A 275 -5.91 -11.46 -0.02
C LEU A 275 -6.19 -11.83 1.44
N ALA A 276 -7.20 -11.23 2.04
CA ALA A 276 -7.69 -11.63 3.36
C ALA A 276 -8.24 -13.07 3.36
N ARG A 277 -9.00 -13.44 2.32
CA ARG A 277 -9.54 -14.80 2.17
C ARG A 277 -8.44 -15.84 2.02
N ALA A 278 -7.43 -15.56 1.19
CA ALA A 278 -6.27 -16.43 1.03
C ALA A 278 -5.51 -16.61 2.36
N GLY A 279 -5.35 -15.53 3.15
CA GLY A 279 -4.69 -15.59 4.45
C GLY A 279 -5.44 -16.36 5.54
N LEU A 280 -6.72 -16.71 5.35
CA LEU A 280 -7.49 -17.59 6.25
C LEU A 280 -7.37 -19.08 5.88
N THR A 281 -6.94 -19.37 4.66
CA THR A 281 -6.80 -20.75 4.15
C THR A 281 -5.41 -21.33 4.34
N ASP A 282 -4.41 -20.48 4.61
CA ASP A 282 -3.02 -20.83 4.92
C ASP A 282 -2.82 -21.12 6.43
#